data_AF-A0A954LNH7-F1
#
_entry.id   AF-A0A954LNH7-F1
#
_cell.length_a   1.000
_cell.length_b   1.000
_cell.length_c   1.000
_cell.angle_alpha   90.00
_cell.angle_beta   90.00
_cell.angle_gamma   90.00
#
_symmetry.space_group_name_H-M   'P 1'
#
loop_
_entity.id
_entity.type
_entity.pdbx_description
1 polymer ?
#
loop_
_entity_poly.entity_id
_entity_poly.type
_entity_poly.pdbx_seq_one_letter_code
_entity_poly.pdbx_strand_id
1 'polypeptide(L)'
;KKIASLVQEIRKSGANADPYVILTNPKQDPQLKSKAEEVLKLTTRYGIFTEYTAFLVKDDNRLMNRSEQLEQTYRNFDERAVKTRVGLSSVNQSINNTVLQRQYWLNGSNYFFDANMKRVAVPNVQQSGNGTFFRQGSTWVDARLVGRPNLTPKKVVPFGSPEYEQLVNQLVTKGEHTPLSLNGRVLIEIDNQPILIQTPVNANLFAAPPAVSETNKAPKK
;
A
#
# COMPACT_ATOMS: atom_id res chain seq x y z
N LYS A 1 14.13 -0.08 -1.55
CA LYS A 1 15.28 0.74 -2.01
C LYS A 1 14.98 1.62 -3.24
N LYS A 2 14.43 1.11 -4.35
CA LYS A 2 14.18 1.92 -5.57
C LYS A 2 13.27 3.15 -5.33
N ILE A 3 12.15 2.98 -4.62
CA ILE A 3 11.24 4.10 -4.27
C ILE A 3 11.99 5.23 -3.55
N ALA A 4 12.83 4.90 -2.58
CA ALA A 4 13.61 5.89 -1.83
C ALA A 4 14.61 6.65 -2.72
N SER A 5 15.25 5.97 -3.68
CA SER A 5 16.11 6.64 -4.67
C SER A 5 15.34 7.64 -5.51
N LEU A 6 14.17 7.25 -6.02
CA LEU A 6 13.32 8.13 -6.84
C LEU A 6 12.84 9.35 -6.03
N VAL A 7 12.42 9.15 -4.78
CA VAL A 7 12.04 10.25 -3.87
C VAL A 7 13.23 11.19 -3.66
N GLN A 8 14.42 10.67 -3.39
CA GLN A 8 15.62 11.50 -3.22
C GLN A 8 15.97 12.28 -4.48
N GLU A 9 15.84 11.67 -5.65
CA GLU A 9 16.06 12.36 -6.93
C GLU A 9 15.06 13.49 -7.17
N ILE A 10 13.78 13.28 -6.87
CA ILE A 10 12.73 14.31 -6.94
C ILE A 10 13.06 15.49 -6.00
N ARG A 11 13.51 15.20 -4.78
CA ARG A 11 13.90 16.25 -3.82
C ARG A 11 15.11 17.05 -4.31
N LYS A 12 16.08 16.36 -4.93
CA LYS A 12 17.27 16.98 -5.53
C LYS A 12 16.93 17.82 -6.76
N SER A 13 16.01 17.39 -7.62
CA SER A 13 15.65 18.16 -8.82
C SER A 13 15.09 19.53 -8.47
N GLY A 14 14.27 19.62 -7.42
CA GLY A 14 13.80 20.92 -6.94
C GLY A 14 14.92 21.82 -6.36
N ALA A 15 16.07 21.25 -5.97
CA ALA A 15 17.22 22.04 -5.49
C ALA A 15 18.00 22.70 -6.64
N ASN A 16 17.89 22.13 -7.84
CA ASN A 16 18.56 22.59 -9.04
C ASN A 16 17.60 23.33 -10.00
N ALA A 17 16.34 23.50 -9.62
CA ALA A 17 15.34 24.15 -10.45
C ALA A 17 15.57 25.67 -10.44
N ASP A 18 15.68 26.25 -11.64
CA ASP A 18 15.77 27.70 -11.82
C ASP A 18 14.50 28.37 -11.26
N PRO A 19 14.61 29.33 -10.31
CA PRO A 19 13.48 30.04 -9.74
C PRO A 19 12.54 30.67 -10.79
N TYR A 20 13.07 31.09 -11.95
CA TYR A 20 12.27 31.67 -13.03
C TYR A 20 11.42 30.62 -13.78
N VAL A 21 11.90 29.38 -13.90
CA VAL A 21 11.17 28.27 -14.56
C VAL A 21 10.01 27.77 -13.68
N ILE A 22 10.20 27.77 -12.36
CA ILE A 22 9.16 27.40 -11.37
C ILE A 22 7.98 28.39 -11.39
N LEU A 23 8.26 29.68 -11.59
CA LEU A 23 7.26 30.74 -11.63
C LEU A 23 6.49 30.78 -12.95
N THR A 24 7.12 30.38 -14.06
CA THR A 24 6.55 30.53 -15.41
C THR A 24 5.83 29.29 -15.91
N ASN A 25 6.16 28.08 -15.43
CA ASN A 25 5.44 26.87 -15.85
C ASN A 25 5.44 25.74 -14.78
N PRO A 26 4.76 25.94 -13.63
CA PRO A 26 4.70 24.96 -12.54
C PRO A 26 4.00 23.63 -12.91
N LYS A 27 3.42 23.51 -14.11
CA LYS A 27 2.63 22.33 -14.55
C LYS A 27 3.37 21.37 -15.48
N GLN A 28 4.61 21.66 -15.88
CA GLN A 28 5.30 20.88 -16.91
C GLN A 28 6.77 20.66 -16.58
N ASP A 29 7.05 19.94 -15.49
CA ASP A 29 8.32 19.20 -15.37
C ASP A 29 8.08 17.75 -15.80
N PRO A 30 8.43 17.37 -17.05
CA PRO A 30 8.24 16.01 -17.55
C PRO A 30 9.03 14.98 -16.74
N GLN A 31 10.18 15.35 -16.18
CA GLN A 31 11.00 14.46 -15.37
C GLN A 31 10.36 14.20 -14.01
N LEU A 32 9.83 15.24 -13.35
CA LEU A 32 9.07 15.08 -12.11
C LEU A 32 7.86 14.17 -12.34
N LYS A 33 7.09 14.41 -13.41
CA LYS A 33 5.91 13.60 -13.73
C LYS A 33 6.27 12.14 -13.99
N SER A 34 7.32 11.88 -14.76
CA SER A 34 7.82 10.53 -15.04
C SER A 34 8.25 9.80 -13.76
N LYS A 35 8.99 10.47 -12.86
CA LYS A 35 9.43 9.87 -11.60
C LYS A 35 8.26 9.65 -10.63
N ALA A 36 7.31 10.59 -10.57
CA ALA A 36 6.09 10.45 -9.78
C ALA A 36 5.26 9.24 -10.25
N GLU A 37 5.17 9.03 -11.57
CA GLU A 37 4.49 7.87 -12.15
C GLU A 37 5.18 6.56 -11.78
N GLU A 38 6.51 6.51 -11.85
CA GLU A 38 7.30 5.34 -11.46
C GLU A 38 7.15 5.04 -9.96
N VAL A 39 7.18 6.07 -9.10
CA VAL A 39 6.92 5.91 -7.65
C VAL A 39 5.52 5.38 -7.41
N LEU A 40 4.51 5.92 -8.10
CA LEU A 40 3.12 5.48 -7.97
C LEU A 40 2.95 4.03 -8.43
N LYS A 41 3.59 3.64 -9.53
CA LYS A 41 3.60 2.27 -10.05
C LYS A 41 4.22 1.30 -9.04
N LEU A 42 5.38 1.63 -8.50
CA LEU A 42 6.08 0.79 -7.51
C LEU A 42 5.31 0.73 -6.18
N THR A 43 4.75 1.86 -5.72
CA THR A 43 3.90 1.91 -4.53
C THR A 43 2.70 0.99 -4.68
N THR A 44 2.03 1.04 -5.83
CA THR A 44 0.84 0.22 -6.07
C THR A 44 1.21 -1.26 -6.17
N ARG A 45 2.27 -1.59 -6.90
CA ARG A 45 2.70 -2.97 -7.12
C ARG A 45 3.17 -3.66 -5.85
N TYR A 46 3.95 -2.94 -5.05
CA TYR A 46 4.61 -3.52 -3.88
C TYR A 46 3.98 -3.08 -2.58
N GLY A 47 2.97 -2.22 -2.57
CA GLY A 47 2.32 -1.79 -1.34
C GLY A 47 3.22 -1.02 -0.39
N ILE A 48 4.21 -0.29 -0.90
CA ILE A 48 5.15 0.50 -0.09
C ILE A 48 4.74 1.98 -0.20
N PHE A 49 4.16 2.53 0.86
CA PHE A 49 3.60 3.87 0.82
C PHE A 49 4.55 4.87 1.45
N THR A 50 4.46 6.08 0.93
CA THR A 50 5.20 7.25 1.38
C THR A 50 4.21 8.32 1.78
N GLU A 51 4.69 9.40 2.39
CA GLU A 51 3.89 10.59 2.65
C GLU A 51 3.26 11.19 1.38
N TYR A 52 3.79 10.89 0.19
CA TYR A 52 3.30 11.40 -1.10
C TYR A 52 2.23 10.50 -1.73
N THR A 53 2.15 9.23 -1.34
CA THR A 53 1.27 8.22 -1.94
C THR A 53 0.25 7.63 -0.97
N ALA A 54 0.33 7.96 0.33
CA ALA A 54 -0.58 7.46 1.35
C ALA A 54 -2.06 7.83 1.15
N PHE A 55 -2.37 8.79 0.26
CA PHE A 55 -3.77 9.12 -0.08
C PHE A 55 -4.48 7.98 -0.84
N LEU A 56 -3.73 7.07 -1.49
CA LEU A 56 -4.28 5.93 -2.24
C LEU A 56 -5.04 4.92 -1.36
N VAL A 57 -4.91 5.05 -0.06
CA VAL A 57 -5.26 4.06 0.97
C VAL A 57 -5.90 4.69 2.20
N LYS A 58 -5.93 6.02 2.24
CA LYS A 58 -6.73 6.81 3.17
C LYS A 58 -8.11 6.97 2.51
N ASP A 59 -9.14 6.53 3.23
CA ASP A 59 -10.56 6.50 2.87
C ASP A 59 -11.00 5.32 2.00
N ASP A 60 -12.31 5.02 2.02
CA ASP A 60 -13.05 4.06 1.17
C ASP A 60 -12.98 4.41 -0.34
N ASN A 61 -11.98 5.20 -0.71
CA ASN A 61 -11.61 5.54 -2.06
C ASN A 61 -11.43 4.24 -2.84
N ARG A 62 -12.41 3.99 -3.72
CA ARG A 62 -12.21 3.28 -4.98
C ARG A 62 -10.82 3.68 -5.44
N LEU A 63 -9.95 2.70 -5.67
CA LEU A 63 -8.66 2.91 -6.30
C LEU A 63 -8.92 3.84 -7.49
N MET A 64 -8.58 5.12 -7.30
CA MET A 64 -9.07 6.23 -8.14
C MET A 64 -8.72 5.98 -9.60
N ASN A 65 -9.30 6.74 -10.53
CA ASN A 65 -8.83 6.69 -11.91
C ASN A 65 -7.30 6.94 -11.91
N ARG A 66 -6.56 6.14 -12.68
CA ARG A 66 -5.09 6.20 -12.76
C ARG A 66 -4.60 7.63 -13.03
N SER A 67 -5.34 8.42 -13.81
CA SER A 67 -5.03 9.83 -14.08
C SER A 67 -5.08 10.70 -12.81
N GLU A 68 -6.15 10.57 -12.02
CA GLU A 68 -6.35 11.31 -10.77
C GLU A 68 -5.30 10.95 -9.72
N GLN A 69 -4.96 9.65 -9.61
CA GLN A 69 -3.89 9.18 -8.74
C GLN A 69 -2.54 9.82 -9.11
N LEU A 70 -2.24 9.85 -10.40
CA LEU A 70 -0.99 10.43 -10.88
C LEU A 70 -0.94 11.93 -10.63
N GLU A 71 -2.05 12.63 -10.89
CA GLU A 71 -2.16 14.07 -10.65
C GLU A 71 -2.00 14.42 -9.16
N GLN A 72 -2.65 13.67 -8.27
CA GLN A 72 -2.51 13.86 -6.84
C GLN A 72 -1.11 13.53 -6.33
N THR A 73 -0.51 12.46 -6.85
CA THR A 73 0.88 12.09 -6.51
C THR A 73 1.84 13.21 -6.94
N TYR A 74 1.66 13.74 -8.15
CA TYR A 74 2.43 14.86 -8.67
C TYR A 74 2.29 16.11 -7.78
N ARG A 75 1.06 16.51 -7.44
CA ARG A 75 0.81 17.64 -6.53
C ARG A 75 1.52 17.47 -5.19
N ASN A 76 1.41 16.29 -4.58
CA ASN A 76 2.06 16.01 -3.31
C ASN A 76 3.58 16.13 -3.40
N PHE A 77 4.20 15.66 -4.50
CA PHE A 77 5.64 15.80 -4.69
C PHE A 77 6.05 17.26 -4.95
N ASP A 78 5.32 17.98 -5.77
CA ASP A 78 5.59 19.40 -6.06
C ASP A 78 5.50 20.25 -4.78
N GLU A 79 4.40 20.15 -4.04
CA GLU A 79 4.17 20.95 -2.83
C GLU A 79 5.11 20.58 -1.69
N ARG A 80 5.32 19.29 -1.46
CA ARG A 80 6.04 18.82 -0.28
C ARG A 80 7.51 18.56 -0.57
N ALA A 81 7.84 17.77 -1.59
CA ALA A 81 9.24 17.40 -1.85
C ALA A 81 10.03 18.51 -2.55
N VAL A 82 9.39 19.28 -3.44
CA VAL A 82 10.06 20.33 -4.23
C VAL A 82 10.00 21.70 -3.55
N LYS A 83 8.79 22.15 -3.16
CA LYS A 83 8.56 23.50 -2.62
C LYS A 83 8.85 23.64 -1.12
N THR A 84 8.75 22.58 -0.32
CA THR A 84 8.98 22.66 1.14
C THR A 84 10.43 22.31 1.51
N ARG A 85 11.23 23.31 1.88
CA ARG A 85 12.69 23.18 2.05
C ARG A 85 13.26 23.55 3.42
N VAL A 86 12.44 24.11 4.30
CA VAL A 86 12.87 24.55 5.63
C VAL A 86 11.85 24.14 6.70
N GLY A 87 12.31 24.10 7.95
CA GLY A 87 11.47 23.81 9.11
C GLY A 87 11.14 22.34 9.31
N LEU A 88 10.15 22.08 10.16
CA LEU A 88 9.77 20.75 10.63
C LEU A 88 9.38 19.79 9.48
N SER A 89 8.77 20.34 8.43
CA SER A 89 8.39 19.64 7.20
C SER A 89 9.56 19.23 6.29
N SER A 90 10.80 19.64 6.57
CA SER A 90 11.99 19.09 5.90
C SER A 90 12.69 18.04 6.75
N VAL A 91 12.54 18.14 8.07
CA VAL A 91 13.03 17.14 9.03
C VAL A 91 12.25 15.83 8.87
N ASN A 92 10.92 15.87 8.82
CA ASN A 92 10.11 14.66 8.62
C ASN A 92 10.44 13.95 7.30
N GLN A 93 10.63 14.69 6.21
CA GLN A 93 10.99 14.12 4.90
C GLN A 93 12.37 13.46 4.93
N SER A 94 13.33 14.05 5.67
CA SER A 94 14.65 13.45 5.86
C SER A 94 14.54 12.13 6.61
N ILE A 95 13.82 12.13 7.74
CA ILE A 95 13.58 10.93 8.56
C ILE A 95 12.87 9.84 7.75
N ASN A 96 11.77 10.16 7.07
CA ASN A 96 11.02 9.21 6.25
C ASN A 96 11.91 8.61 5.16
N ASN A 97 12.66 9.44 4.42
CA ASN A 97 13.56 8.96 3.38
C ASN A 97 14.66 8.03 3.94
N THR A 98 15.25 8.37 5.09
CA THR A 98 16.23 7.51 5.75
C THR A 98 15.62 6.17 6.18
N VAL A 99 14.41 6.18 6.73
CA VAL A 99 13.68 4.95 7.08
C VAL A 99 13.43 4.09 5.84
N LEU A 100 12.91 4.69 4.76
CA LEU A 100 12.68 4.01 3.47
C LEU A 100 13.96 3.43 2.85
N GLN A 101 15.10 4.11 3.00
CA GLN A 101 16.40 3.64 2.50
C GLN A 101 16.96 2.47 3.32
N ARG A 102 16.80 2.53 4.65
CA ARG A 102 17.30 1.52 5.60
C ARG A 102 16.37 0.32 5.77
N GLN A 103 15.15 0.42 5.27
CA GLN A 103 14.16 -0.65 5.34
C GLN A 103 14.64 -1.90 4.59
N TYR A 104 14.98 -2.92 5.38
CA TYR A 104 15.42 -4.24 4.90
C TYR A 104 14.32 -5.31 5.07
N TRP A 105 13.36 -5.08 5.99
CA TRP A 105 12.29 -6.01 6.36
C TRP A 105 10.93 -5.41 5.99
N LEU A 106 9.90 -6.27 5.83
CA LEU A 106 8.54 -5.86 5.47
C LEU A 106 8.00 -4.76 6.41
N ASN A 107 7.44 -3.68 5.85
CA ASN A 107 6.78 -2.64 6.64
C ASN A 107 5.34 -3.06 6.96
N GLY A 108 5.16 -3.98 7.92
CA GLY A 108 3.82 -4.51 8.24
C GLY A 108 2.78 -3.45 8.63
N SER A 109 3.20 -2.29 9.15
CA SER A 109 2.30 -1.18 9.48
C SER A 109 2.34 -0.01 8.49
N ASN A 110 3.26 -0.08 7.52
CA ASN A 110 3.40 0.88 6.42
C ASN A 110 3.31 2.33 6.88
N TYR A 111 4.11 2.66 7.90
CA TYR A 111 4.01 3.95 8.58
C TYR A 111 5.04 4.97 8.09
N PHE A 112 4.72 6.24 8.26
CA PHE A 112 5.60 7.39 8.01
C PHE A 112 5.24 8.53 8.98
N PHE A 113 6.10 9.55 9.07
CA PHE A 113 5.81 10.77 9.82
C PHE A 113 5.17 11.83 8.92
N ASP A 114 4.04 12.40 9.33
CA ASP A 114 3.39 13.50 8.60
C ASP A 114 4.08 14.86 8.82
N ALA A 115 3.49 15.94 8.29
CA ALA A 115 4.06 17.29 8.40
C ALA A 115 4.15 17.81 9.85
N ASN A 116 3.35 17.23 10.76
CA ASN A 116 3.31 17.59 12.18
C ASN A 116 4.14 16.61 13.03
N MET A 117 5.01 15.80 12.41
CA MET A 117 5.79 14.74 13.06
C MET A 117 4.94 13.66 13.76
N LYS A 118 3.68 13.49 13.34
CA LYS A 118 2.84 12.40 13.84
C LYS A 118 3.03 11.15 12.99
N ARG A 119 3.11 9.99 13.66
CA ARG A 119 3.15 8.69 12.97
C ARG A 119 1.78 8.39 12.35
N VAL A 120 1.78 8.17 11.04
CA VAL A 120 0.62 7.74 10.26
C VAL A 120 0.87 6.33 9.78
N ALA A 121 -0.06 5.41 10.05
CA ALA A 121 -0.01 4.04 9.56
C ALA A 121 -1.05 3.83 8.44
N VAL A 122 -0.77 2.88 7.55
CA VAL A 122 -1.69 2.48 6.48
C VAL A 122 -2.08 1.00 6.70
N PRO A 123 -3.17 0.71 7.41
CA PRO A 123 -3.58 -0.66 7.73
C PRO A 123 -4.34 -1.36 6.59
N ASN A 124 -4.81 -0.61 5.59
CA ASN A 124 -5.63 -1.13 4.47
C ASN A 124 -4.79 -1.81 3.37
N VAL A 125 -3.55 -2.15 3.66
CA VAL A 125 -2.61 -2.79 2.75
C VAL A 125 -1.93 -3.93 3.48
N GLN A 126 -1.89 -5.09 2.85
CA GLN A 126 -1.17 -6.24 3.35
C GLN A 126 -0.26 -6.80 2.26
N GLN A 127 1.01 -6.99 2.59
CA GLN A 127 1.93 -7.77 1.77
C GLN A 127 1.93 -9.20 2.31
N SER A 128 1.69 -10.19 1.45
CA SER A 128 1.72 -11.61 1.82
C SER A 128 2.44 -12.41 0.74
N GLY A 129 3.59 -12.99 1.10
CA GLY A 129 4.53 -13.58 0.15
C GLY A 129 4.94 -12.60 -0.94
N ASN A 130 4.72 -13.00 -2.20
CA ASN A 130 5.03 -12.17 -3.37
C ASN A 130 3.89 -11.21 -3.77
N GLY A 131 2.74 -11.26 -3.08
CA GLY A 131 1.55 -10.47 -3.39
C GLY A 131 1.41 -9.23 -2.49
N THR A 132 0.80 -8.19 -3.05
CA THR A 132 0.32 -7.02 -2.32
C THR A 132 -1.19 -6.94 -2.47
N PHE A 133 -1.89 -6.72 -1.35
CA PHE A 133 -3.34 -6.71 -1.29
C PHE A 133 -3.85 -5.42 -0.68
N PHE A 134 -4.86 -4.86 -1.31
CA PHE A 134 -5.51 -3.61 -0.93
C PHE A 134 -6.91 -3.92 -0.42
N ARG A 135 -7.29 -3.36 0.72
CA ARG A 135 -8.62 -3.54 1.25
C ARG A 135 -9.59 -2.55 0.58
N GLN A 136 -10.59 -3.07 -0.12
CA GLN A 136 -11.71 -2.32 -0.70
C GLN A 136 -13.02 -2.80 -0.07
N GLY A 137 -13.57 -1.99 0.84
CA GLY A 137 -14.68 -2.42 1.70
C GLY A 137 -14.35 -3.73 2.42
N SER A 138 -15.09 -4.79 2.14
CA SER A 138 -14.89 -6.12 2.73
C SER A 138 -14.03 -7.08 1.88
N THR A 139 -13.42 -6.60 0.78
CA THR A 139 -12.66 -7.44 -0.17
C THR A 139 -11.20 -7.03 -0.23
N TRP A 140 -10.30 -7.99 -0.10
CA TRP A 140 -8.89 -7.83 -0.43
C TRP A 140 -8.69 -7.96 -1.93
N VAL A 141 -8.05 -6.98 -2.56
CA VAL A 141 -7.83 -6.94 -4.01
C VAL A 141 -6.33 -6.97 -4.27
N ASP A 142 -5.90 -7.91 -5.09
CA ASP A 142 -4.53 -8.02 -5.57
C ASP A 142 -4.09 -6.75 -6.32
N ALA A 143 -2.90 -6.25 -6.00
CA ALA A 143 -2.24 -5.11 -6.64
C ALA A 143 -2.24 -5.18 -8.17
N ARG A 144 -2.17 -6.38 -8.77
CA ARG A 144 -2.18 -6.57 -10.23
C ARG A 144 -3.52 -6.21 -10.88
N LEU A 145 -4.59 -6.22 -10.10
CA LEU A 145 -5.94 -5.89 -10.53
C LEU A 145 -6.31 -4.42 -10.27
N VAL A 146 -5.56 -3.73 -9.42
CA VAL A 146 -5.77 -2.32 -9.08
C VAL A 146 -5.73 -1.43 -10.33
N GLY A 147 -6.74 -0.58 -10.51
CA GLY A 147 -6.81 0.38 -11.61
C GLY A 147 -7.27 -0.20 -12.96
N ARG A 148 -7.58 -1.50 -13.05
CA ARG A 148 -8.24 -2.07 -14.24
C ARG A 148 -9.68 -1.56 -14.31
N PRO A 149 -10.17 -1.11 -15.49
CA PRO A 149 -11.58 -0.76 -15.64
C PRO A 149 -12.45 -2.02 -15.53
N ASN A 150 -13.65 -1.90 -14.96
CA ASN A 150 -14.64 -2.98 -14.86
C ASN A 150 -14.10 -4.28 -14.22
N LEU A 151 -13.59 -4.20 -12.99
CA LEU A 151 -13.25 -5.38 -12.18
C LEU A 151 -14.52 -6.18 -11.82
N THR A 152 -14.97 -7.03 -12.73
CA THR A 152 -15.95 -8.09 -12.44
C THR A 152 -15.22 -9.42 -12.36
N PRO A 153 -15.35 -10.18 -11.26
CA PRO A 153 -14.77 -11.52 -11.17
C PRO A 153 -15.31 -12.40 -12.30
N LYS A 154 -14.41 -13.07 -13.03
CA LYS A 154 -14.80 -14.07 -14.03
C LYS A 154 -15.30 -15.35 -13.39
N LYS A 155 -14.82 -15.63 -12.18
CA LYS A 155 -15.19 -16.80 -11.38
C LYS A 155 -15.27 -16.42 -9.91
N VAL A 156 -16.25 -16.97 -9.22
CA VAL A 156 -16.37 -16.95 -7.76
C VAL A 156 -16.14 -18.37 -7.27
N VAL A 157 -15.21 -18.55 -6.35
CA VAL A 157 -14.80 -19.85 -5.81
C VAL A 157 -15.12 -19.86 -4.31
N PRO A 158 -16.17 -20.59 -3.89
CA PRO A 158 -16.47 -20.78 -2.48
C PRO A 158 -15.38 -21.61 -1.80
N PHE A 159 -14.98 -21.22 -0.59
CA PHE A 159 -14.02 -21.99 0.17
C PHE A 159 -14.53 -23.41 0.47
N GLY A 160 -13.63 -24.39 0.35
CA GLY A 160 -13.93 -25.80 0.60
C GLY A 160 -14.72 -26.49 -0.52
N SER A 161 -14.98 -25.83 -1.65
CA SER A 161 -15.57 -26.49 -2.82
C SER A 161 -14.52 -27.31 -3.60
N PRO A 162 -14.93 -28.25 -4.47
CA PRO A 162 -14.00 -28.94 -5.37
C PRO A 162 -13.20 -27.97 -6.25
N GLU A 163 -13.80 -26.87 -6.69
CA GLU A 163 -13.11 -25.80 -7.45
C GLU A 163 -12.08 -25.08 -6.59
N TYR A 164 -12.30 -24.96 -5.28
CA TYR A 164 -11.33 -24.41 -4.35
C TYR A 164 -10.10 -25.31 -4.24
N GLU A 165 -10.27 -26.63 -4.13
CA GLU A 165 -9.12 -27.56 -4.11
C GLU A 165 -8.28 -27.47 -5.38
N GLN A 166 -8.94 -27.43 -6.55
CA GLN A 166 -8.26 -27.23 -7.83
C GLN A 166 -7.48 -25.92 -7.86
N LEU A 167 -8.09 -24.85 -7.37
CA LEU A 167 -7.47 -23.53 -7.28
C LEU A 167 -6.26 -23.53 -6.33
N VAL A 168 -6.38 -24.17 -5.16
CA VAL A 168 -5.29 -24.31 -4.19
C VAL A 168 -4.12 -25.05 -4.83
N ASN A 169 -4.37 -26.18 -5.48
CA ASN A 169 -3.32 -26.96 -6.16
C ASN A 169 -2.62 -26.11 -7.23
N GLN A 170 -3.39 -25.38 -8.05
CA GLN A 170 -2.84 -24.48 -9.05
C GLN A 170 -1.94 -23.39 -8.42
N LEU A 171 -2.39 -22.77 -7.34
CA LEU A 171 -1.64 -21.72 -6.64
C LEU A 171 -0.36 -22.27 -5.98
N VAL A 172 -0.42 -23.46 -5.39
CA VAL A 172 0.74 -24.13 -4.80
C VAL A 172 1.79 -24.45 -5.85
N THR A 173 1.38 -25.04 -7.00
CA THR A 173 2.30 -25.32 -8.12
C THR A 173 2.98 -24.06 -8.64
N LYS A 174 2.28 -22.92 -8.65
CA LYS A 174 2.83 -21.62 -9.08
C LYS A 174 3.62 -20.89 -7.98
N GLY A 175 3.60 -21.37 -6.74
CA GLY A 175 4.17 -20.67 -5.60
C GLY A 175 3.41 -19.39 -5.20
N GLU A 176 2.14 -19.25 -5.61
CA GLU A 176 1.27 -18.09 -5.39
C GLU A 176 0.16 -18.35 -4.34
N HIS A 177 0.38 -19.27 -3.40
CA HIS A 177 -0.64 -19.69 -2.40
C HIS A 177 -0.86 -18.69 -1.25
N THR A 178 -0.04 -17.65 -1.13
CA THR A 178 -0.13 -16.67 -0.04
C THR A 178 -1.45 -15.89 0.09
N PRO A 179 -2.23 -15.59 -0.98
CA PRO A 179 -3.55 -14.96 -0.83
C PRO A 179 -4.53 -15.78 0.02
N LEU A 180 -4.35 -17.10 0.12
CA LEU A 180 -5.20 -17.99 0.91
C LEU A 180 -5.08 -17.75 2.42
N SER A 181 -4.01 -17.09 2.87
CA SER A 181 -3.83 -16.67 4.27
C SER A 181 -4.71 -15.48 4.67
N LEU A 182 -5.34 -14.80 3.69
CA LEU A 182 -6.18 -13.64 3.94
C LEU A 182 -7.61 -14.07 4.28
N ASN A 183 -8.15 -13.46 5.33
CA ASN A 183 -9.53 -13.70 5.74
C ASN A 183 -10.52 -12.89 4.91
N GLY A 184 -11.66 -13.51 4.58
CA GLY A 184 -12.79 -12.89 3.89
C GLY A 184 -12.76 -13.03 2.37
N ARG A 185 -13.21 -11.99 1.67
CA ARG A 185 -13.27 -11.99 0.21
C ARG A 185 -11.91 -11.59 -0.34
N VAL A 186 -11.33 -12.41 -1.21
CA VAL A 186 -10.01 -12.15 -1.81
C VAL A 186 -10.13 -12.23 -3.32
N LEU A 187 -9.96 -11.11 -4.00
CA LEU A 187 -9.95 -11.00 -5.45
C LEU A 187 -8.51 -11.04 -5.94
N ILE A 188 -8.15 -12.12 -6.62
CA ILE A 188 -6.80 -12.37 -7.12
C ILE A 188 -6.76 -12.46 -8.64
N GLU A 189 -5.59 -12.20 -9.22
CA GLU A 189 -5.33 -12.47 -10.63
C GLU A 189 -4.70 -13.84 -10.79
N ILE A 190 -5.30 -14.70 -11.62
CA ILE A 190 -4.69 -15.95 -12.07
C ILE A 190 -4.84 -16.02 -13.58
N ASP A 191 -3.73 -16.23 -14.29
CA ASP A 191 -3.71 -16.33 -15.76
C ASP A 191 -4.42 -15.13 -16.43
N ASN A 192 -4.17 -13.93 -15.91
CA ASN A 192 -4.77 -12.67 -16.33
C ASN A 192 -6.31 -12.61 -16.15
N GLN A 193 -6.88 -13.47 -15.30
CA GLN A 193 -8.30 -13.49 -14.96
C GLN A 193 -8.54 -13.11 -13.50
N PRO A 194 -9.48 -12.19 -13.21
CA PRO A 194 -9.88 -11.90 -11.85
C PRO A 194 -10.74 -13.04 -11.30
N ILE A 195 -10.27 -13.70 -10.24
CA ILE A 195 -10.95 -14.78 -9.53
C ILE A 195 -11.22 -14.32 -8.10
N LEU A 196 -12.48 -14.42 -7.67
CA LEU A 196 -12.88 -14.11 -6.31
C LEU A 196 -12.92 -15.38 -5.47
N ILE A 197 -12.10 -15.43 -4.42
CA ILE A 197 -12.16 -16.45 -3.37
C ILE A 197 -13.04 -15.93 -2.25
N GLN A 198 -14.02 -16.72 -1.84
CA GLN A 198 -14.84 -16.43 -0.65
C GLN A 198 -14.36 -17.31 0.51
N THR A 199 -13.38 -16.84 1.28
CA THR A 199 -12.99 -17.53 2.51
C THR A 199 -14.02 -17.24 3.61
N PRO A 200 -14.31 -18.20 4.51
CA PRO A 200 -15.24 -17.97 5.59
C PRO A 200 -14.72 -16.80 6.43
N VAL A 201 -15.62 -15.86 6.74
CA VAL A 201 -15.30 -14.79 7.69
C VAL A 201 -15.21 -15.46 9.05
N ASN A 202 -13.99 -15.79 9.49
CA ASN A 202 -13.78 -16.27 10.85
C ASN A 202 -14.05 -15.13 11.83
N ALA A 203 -15.31 -15.04 12.29
CA ALA A 203 -15.70 -14.12 13.37
C ALA A 203 -14.94 -14.41 14.70
N ASN A 204 -14.36 -15.62 14.84
CA ASN A 204 -13.75 -16.09 16.08
C ASN A 204 -12.23 -15.88 16.20
N LEU A 205 -11.53 -15.36 15.18
CA LEU A 205 -10.08 -15.08 15.28
C LEU A 205 -9.75 -13.74 15.97
N PHE A 206 -10.77 -12.91 16.24
CA PHE A 206 -10.67 -11.68 17.04
C PHE A 206 -11.43 -11.77 18.37
N ALA A 207 -11.92 -12.96 18.76
CA ALA A 207 -12.39 -13.14 20.11
C ALA A 207 -11.23 -12.84 21.04
N ALA A 208 -11.41 -11.86 21.94
CA ALA A 208 -10.45 -11.56 22.99
C ALA A 208 -10.01 -12.88 23.63
N PRO A 209 -8.72 -13.05 24.00
CA PRO A 209 -8.31 -14.24 24.72
C PRO A 209 -9.28 -14.45 25.89
N PRO A 210 -9.74 -15.69 26.13
CA PRO A 210 -10.67 -15.96 27.22
C PRO A 210 -10.07 -15.33 28.47
N ALA A 211 -10.89 -14.50 29.15
CA ALA A 211 -10.47 -13.80 30.35
C ALA A 211 -9.81 -14.83 31.27
N VAL A 212 -8.55 -14.58 31.62
CA VAL A 212 -7.81 -15.40 32.58
C VAL A 212 -8.68 -15.45 33.83
N SER A 213 -9.24 -16.61 34.14
CA SER A 213 -9.99 -16.79 35.37
C SER A 213 -9.07 -16.49 36.53
N GLU A 214 -9.37 -15.43 37.28
CA GLU A 214 -8.73 -15.12 38.55
C GLU A 214 -9.02 -16.24 39.56
N THR A 215 -8.25 -17.31 39.48
CA THR A 215 -8.17 -18.33 40.53
C THR A 215 -6.71 -18.60 40.81
N ASN A 216 -5.99 -17.58 41.29
CA ASN A 216 -4.86 -17.79 42.17
C ASN A 216 -5.20 -17.22 43.54
N LYS A 217 -5.87 -18.03 44.35
CA LYS A 217 -5.86 -17.85 45.81
C LYS A 217 -4.41 -17.95 46.25
N ALA A 218 -3.88 -16.86 46.81
CA ALA A 218 -2.60 -16.86 47.50
C ALA A 218 -2.59 -17.94 48.60
N PRO A 219 -1.51 -18.72 48.76
CA PRO A 219 -1.36 -19.57 49.92
C PRO A 219 -1.22 -18.68 51.17
N LYS A 220 -2.11 -18.91 52.14
CA LYS A 220 -2.00 -18.31 53.47
C LYS A 220 -0.94 -19.06 54.29
N LYS A 221 0.00 -18.28 54.80
CA LYS A 221 1.03 -18.55 55.83
C LYS A 221 2.20 -19.45 55.41
#